data_AF-A0A149QMA4-F1
#
_entry.id   AF-A0A149QMA4-F1
#
_cell.length_a   1.000
_cell.length_b   1.000
_cell.length_c   1.000
_cell.angle_alpha   90.00
_cell.angle_beta   90.00
_cell.angle_gamma   90.00
#
_symmetry.space_group_name_H-M   'P 1'
#
loop_
_entity.id
_entity.type
_entity.pdbx_description
1 polymer ?
#
loop_
_entity_poly.entity_id
_entity_poly.type
_entity_poly.pdbx_seq_one_letter_code
_entity_poly.pdbx_strand_id
1 'polypeptide(L)'
;MRWLLTLGLGALVGPAVAGTTQPERTWLVSGAELITLLQGKGADGFCDGEHCRGLSSARASSYILGVADASRGQWCGQGRILPHELVDQVSSHLRQLPRERLQQDASPLVVEGLRAAFPCGRGTSPDGSAAPGKAR
;
A
#
# COMPACT_ATOMS: atom_id res chain seq x y z
N MET A 1 -58.53 -52.59 9.44
CA MET A 1 -57.35 -52.89 8.61
C MET A 1 -57.30 -51.92 7.44
N ARG A 2 -56.47 -50.87 7.52
CA ARG A 2 -56.07 -50.02 6.40
C ARG A 2 -54.64 -49.56 6.67
N TRP A 3 -53.83 -49.75 5.65
CA TRP A 3 -52.37 -49.82 5.67
C TRP A 3 -51.71 -48.44 5.70
N LEU A 4 -50.49 -48.43 6.24
CA LEU A 4 -49.53 -47.31 6.36
C LEU A 4 -49.21 -46.64 5.02
N LEU A 5 -48.76 -45.37 5.10
CA LEU A 5 -47.60 -44.81 4.38
C LEU A 5 -47.42 -43.33 4.78
N THR A 6 -46.70 -43.06 5.87
CA THR A 6 -46.14 -41.72 6.14
C THR A 6 -44.71 -41.67 5.62
N LEU A 7 -44.56 -41.16 4.41
CA LEU A 7 -43.31 -40.72 3.80
C LEU A 7 -42.93 -39.34 4.33
N GLY A 8 -41.64 -39.11 4.59
CA GLY A 8 -41.11 -37.74 4.63
C GLY A 8 -39.95 -37.49 5.60
N LEU A 9 -38.85 -38.23 5.46
CA LEU A 9 -37.54 -37.84 6.00
C LEU A 9 -36.89 -36.88 4.98
N GLY A 10 -36.37 -35.74 5.45
CA GLY A 10 -35.59 -34.83 4.61
C GLY A 10 -35.22 -33.52 5.31
N ALA A 11 -34.39 -33.58 6.36
CA ALA A 11 -33.76 -32.39 6.89
C ALA A 11 -32.67 -31.93 5.89
N LEU A 12 -32.98 -30.90 5.10
CA LEU A 12 -32.03 -30.23 4.21
C LEU A 12 -31.04 -29.44 5.07
N VAL A 13 -29.86 -30.01 5.32
CA VAL A 13 -28.72 -29.25 5.85
C VAL A 13 -28.19 -28.38 4.72
N GLY A 14 -28.56 -27.09 4.73
CA GLY A 14 -27.99 -26.10 3.83
C GLY A 14 -26.51 -25.88 4.15
N PRO A 15 -25.64 -25.67 3.14
CA PRO A 15 -24.24 -25.34 3.40
C PRO A 15 -24.18 -24.00 4.13
N ALA A 16 -23.58 -23.99 5.33
CA ALA A 16 -23.24 -22.78 6.03
C ALA A 16 -22.24 -22.00 5.16
N VAL A 17 -22.69 -20.90 4.56
CA VAL A 17 -21.80 -19.92 3.94
C VAL A 17 -20.95 -19.37 5.08
N ALA A 18 -19.72 -19.85 5.19
CA ALA A 18 -18.71 -19.25 6.05
C ALA A 18 -18.43 -17.86 5.47
N GLY A 19 -19.16 -16.85 5.96
CA GLY A 19 -18.84 -15.46 5.70
C GLY A 19 -17.43 -15.23 6.24
N THR A 20 -16.46 -15.07 5.36
CA THR A 20 -15.17 -14.52 5.75
C THR A 20 -15.44 -13.07 6.13
N THR A 21 -15.63 -12.82 7.42
CA THR A 21 -15.53 -11.48 7.98
C THR A 21 -14.09 -11.05 7.76
N GLN A 22 -13.81 -10.44 6.61
CA GLN A 22 -12.59 -9.67 6.40
C GLN A 22 -12.50 -8.72 7.59
N PRO A 23 -11.40 -8.76 8.37
CA PRO A 23 -11.24 -7.83 9.47
C PRO A 23 -11.44 -6.42 8.93
N GLU A 24 -12.23 -5.61 9.63
CA GLU A 24 -12.48 -4.24 9.23
C GLU A 24 -11.13 -3.53 9.10
N ARG A 25 -10.78 -3.12 7.88
CA ARG A 25 -9.50 -2.46 7.64
C ARG A 25 -9.48 -1.11 8.35
N THR A 26 -8.34 -0.77 8.93
CA THR A 26 -8.12 0.52 9.59
C THR A 26 -7.33 1.51 8.73
N TRP A 27 -6.87 1.09 7.56
CA TRP A 27 -6.09 1.89 6.62
C TRP A 27 -6.96 2.47 5.50
N LEU A 28 -6.56 3.66 5.01
CA LEU A 28 -7.28 4.38 3.95
C LEU A 28 -7.04 3.80 2.55
N VAL A 29 -5.81 3.34 2.29
CA VAL A 29 -5.37 2.88 0.96
C VAL A 29 -4.61 1.57 1.14
N SER A 30 -5.05 0.53 0.45
CA SER A 30 -4.34 -0.74 0.31
C SER A 30 -3.31 -0.68 -0.82
N GLY A 31 -2.35 -1.62 -0.84
CA GLY A 31 -1.39 -1.73 -1.95
C GLY A 31 -2.06 -1.86 -3.32
N ALA A 32 -3.15 -2.62 -3.42
CA ALA A 32 -3.91 -2.83 -4.65
C ALA A 32 -4.60 -1.55 -5.13
N GLU A 33 -5.21 -0.79 -4.21
CA GLU A 33 -5.79 0.52 -4.53
C GLU A 33 -4.71 1.52 -4.96
N LEU A 34 -3.55 1.52 -4.30
CA LEU A 34 -2.44 2.39 -4.68
C LEU A 34 -1.91 2.10 -6.09
N ILE A 35 -1.73 0.82 -6.46
CA ILE A 35 -1.40 0.44 -7.85
C ILE A 35 -2.48 0.91 -8.84
N THR A 36 -3.74 0.75 -8.47
CA THR A 36 -4.87 1.14 -9.31
C THR A 36 -4.89 2.66 -9.54
N LEU A 37 -4.64 3.44 -8.49
CA LEU A 37 -4.48 4.89 -8.58
C LEU A 37 -3.26 5.29 -9.43
N LEU A 38 -2.12 4.63 -9.28
CA LEU A 38 -0.92 4.86 -10.11
C LEU A 38 -1.20 4.65 -11.60
N GLN A 39 -2.04 3.67 -11.95
CA GLN A 39 -2.47 3.43 -13.33
C GLN A 39 -3.49 4.45 -13.85
N GLY A 40 -3.90 5.41 -13.01
CA GLY A 40 -4.90 6.42 -13.35
C GLY A 40 -6.32 5.86 -13.38
N LYS A 41 -6.59 4.79 -12.61
CA LYS A 41 -7.85 4.05 -12.65
C LYS A 41 -8.57 4.06 -11.29
N GLY A 42 -8.40 5.12 -10.50
CA GLY A 42 -9.05 5.23 -9.19
C GLY A 42 -10.55 4.97 -9.29
N ALA A 43 -11.07 4.15 -8.37
CA ALA A 43 -12.48 3.76 -8.33
C ALA A 43 -13.02 3.84 -6.89
N ASP A 44 -12.62 4.88 -6.17
CA ASP A 44 -12.93 5.08 -4.75
C ASP A 44 -13.92 6.23 -4.50
N GLY A 45 -14.68 6.61 -5.54
CA GLY A 45 -15.73 7.61 -5.47
C GLY A 45 -15.25 9.06 -5.45
N PHE A 46 -13.93 9.32 -5.57
CA PHE A 46 -13.40 10.67 -5.63
C PHE A 46 -13.59 11.34 -7.01
N CYS A 47 -13.34 10.61 -8.09
CA CYS A 47 -13.46 11.05 -9.48
C CYS A 47 -13.37 9.80 -10.36
N ASP A 48 -14.28 9.64 -11.32
CA ASP A 48 -14.35 8.48 -12.23
C ASP A 48 -14.27 8.84 -13.72
N GLY A 49 -13.83 7.88 -14.54
CA GLY A 49 -13.69 8.06 -15.99
C GLY A 49 -12.32 8.53 -16.47
N GLU A 50 -12.15 8.58 -17.80
CA GLU A 50 -10.86 8.84 -18.45
C GLU A 50 -10.30 10.23 -18.10
N HIS A 51 -11.18 11.23 -17.96
CA HIS A 51 -10.79 12.59 -17.58
C HIS A 51 -10.15 12.66 -16.18
N CYS A 52 -10.37 11.67 -15.31
CA CYS A 52 -9.79 11.59 -13.97
C CYS A 52 -8.44 10.87 -13.93
N ARG A 53 -7.93 10.38 -15.07
CA ARG A 53 -6.68 9.58 -15.11
C ARG A 53 -5.52 10.32 -14.44
N GLY A 54 -5.31 11.58 -14.81
CA GLY A 54 -4.27 12.42 -14.24
C GLY A 54 -4.46 12.67 -12.74
N LEU A 55 -5.70 12.89 -12.30
CA LEU A 55 -6.03 13.14 -10.90
C LEU A 55 -5.79 11.90 -10.03
N SER A 56 -6.16 10.72 -10.54
CA SER A 56 -5.89 9.44 -9.89
C SER A 56 -4.39 9.20 -9.70
N SER A 57 -3.58 9.39 -10.75
CA SER A 57 -2.13 9.24 -10.67
C SER A 57 -1.50 10.27 -9.72
N ALA A 58 -1.94 11.54 -9.78
CA ALA A 58 -1.47 12.59 -8.89
C ALA A 58 -1.77 12.29 -7.41
N ARG A 59 -2.94 11.70 -7.13
CA ARG A 59 -3.29 11.26 -5.77
C ARG A 59 -2.39 10.12 -5.28
N ALA A 60 -2.10 9.14 -6.12
CA ALA A 60 -1.12 8.10 -5.77
C ALA A 60 0.27 8.68 -5.49
N SER A 61 0.76 9.57 -6.34
CA SER A 61 2.04 10.25 -6.13
C SER A 61 2.04 11.01 -4.80
N SER A 62 0.97 11.75 -4.50
CA SER A 62 0.83 12.49 -3.24
C SER A 62 0.82 11.57 -2.02
N TYR A 63 0.14 10.42 -2.10
CA TYR A 63 0.16 9.41 -1.04
C TYR A 63 1.58 8.89 -0.78
N ILE A 64 2.31 8.53 -1.85
CA ILE A 64 3.69 8.03 -1.74
C ILE A 64 4.62 9.08 -1.14
N LEU A 65 4.53 10.34 -1.60
CA LEU A 65 5.37 11.43 -1.09
C LEU A 65 5.06 11.74 0.37
N GLY A 66 3.79 11.70 0.78
CA GLY A 66 3.40 11.86 2.19
C GLY A 66 3.98 10.75 3.08
N VAL A 67 3.94 9.49 2.64
CA VAL A 67 4.57 8.37 3.36
C VAL A 67 6.10 8.52 3.38
N ALA A 68 6.70 8.96 2.28
CA ALA A 68 8.14 9.20 2.18
C ALA A 68 8.60 10.25 3.21
N ASP A 69 7.87 11.36 3.33
CA ASP A 69 8.12 12.39 4.34
C ASP A 69 7.88 11.91 5.78
N ALA A 70 6.85 11.09 6.02
CA ALA A 70 6.55 10.53 7.34
C ALA A 70 7.53 9.44 7.79
N SER A 71 8.26 8.82 6.85
CA SER A 71 9.18 7.70 7.10
C SER A 71 10.66 8.07 7.03
N ARG A 72 10.99 9.35 7.25
CA ARG A 72 12.38 9.84 7.29
C ARG A 72 13.24 9.01 8.25
N GLY A 73 14.48 8.72 7.83
CA GLY A 73 15.42 7.89 8.59
C GLY A 73 15.19 6.38 8.45
N GLN A 74 14.08 5.96 7.85
CA GLN A 74 13.86 4.56 7.49
C GLN A 74 14.43 4.21 6.12
N TRP A 75 14.62 5.20 5.26
CA TRP A 75 15.28 5.17 3.95
C TRP A 75 16.09 6.47 3.80
N CYS A 76 17.00 6.54 2.83
CA CYS A 76 17.96 7.64 2.71
C CYS A 76 17.99 8.27 1.32
N GLY A 77 18.52 9.51 1.21
CA GLY A 77 18.58 10.26 -0.05
C GLY A 77 17.50 11.36 -0.19
N GLN A 78 16.78 11.68 0.89
CA GLN A 78 15.86 12.81 0.95
C GLN A 78 16.54 14.10 0.42
N GLY A 79 15.83 14.84 -0.43
CA GLY A 79 16.34 16.08 -1.04
C GLY A 79 17.37 15.88 -2.14
N ARG A 80 17.77 14.64 -2.44
CA ARG A 80 18.70 14.28 -3.52
C ARG A 80 18.04 13.44 -4.62
N ILE A 81 16.93 12.78 -4.31
CA ILE A 81 16.13 11.95 -5.22
C ILE A 81 14.92 12.77 -5.67
N LEU A 82 14.62 12.73 -6.96
CA LEU A 82 13.48 13.47 -7.51
C LEU A 82 12.16 12.83 -7.06
N PRO A 83 11.09 13.61 -6.81
CA PRO A 83 9.82 13.06 -6.35
C PRO A 83 9.24 11.93 -7.24
N HIS A 84 9.40 12.04 -8.56
CA HIS A 84 8.92 11.00 -9.48
C HIS A 84 9.76 9.72 -9.41
N GLU A 85 11.07 9.80 -9.12
CA GLU A 85 11.91 8.62 -8.93
C GLU A 85 11.47 7.82 -7.71
N LEU A 86 11.05 8.48 -6.62
CA LEU A 86 10.45 7.82 -5.45
C LEU A 86 9.18 7.05 -5.85
N VAL A 87 8.31 7.70 -6.63
CA VAL A 87 7.06 7.10 -7.13
C VAL A 87 7.35 5.90 -8.03
N ASP A 88 8.33 6.00 -8.93
CA ASP A 88 8.70 4.94 -9.87
C ASP A 88 9.26 3.71 -9.15
N GLN A 89 10.15 3.91 -8.18
CA GLN A 89 10.73 2.81 -7.41
C GLN A 89 9.68 2.09 -6.56
N VAL A 90 8.78 2.85 -5.91
CA VAL A 90 7.67 2.27 -5.15
C VAL A 90 6.71 1.52 -6.08
N SER A 91 6.34 2.10 -7.23
CA SER A 91 5.49 1.44 -8.23
C SER A 91 6.10 0.12 -8.72
N SER A 92 7.40 0.11 -9.00
CA SER A 92 8.16 -1.08 -9.39
C SER A 92 8.11 -2.16 -8.30
N HIS A 93 8.37 -1.78 -7.04
CA HIS A 93 8.30 -2.69 -5.90
C HIS A 93 6.90 -3.29 -5.72
N LEU A 94 5.86 -2.47 -5.70
CA LEU A 94 4.47 -2.93 -5.51
C LEU A 94 4.04 -3.92 -6.59
N ARG A 95 4.47 -3.73 -7.85
CA ARG A 95 4.16 -4.65 -8.96
C ARG A 95 4.80 -6.03 -8.83
N GLN A 96 5.83 -6.17 -7.99
CA GLN A 96 6.50 -7.44 -7.74
C GLN A 96 5.92 -8.19 -6.53
N LEU A 97 5.05 -7.54 -5.73
CA LEU A 97 4.46 -8.16 -4.55
C LEU A 97 3.36 -9.17 -4.92
N PRO A 98 3.21 -10.27 -4.14
CA PRO A 98 2.06 -11.15 -4.24
C PRO A 98 0.73 -10.42 -4.04
N ARG A 99 -0.33 -10.92 -4.68
CA ARG A 99 -1.67 -10.29 -4.62
C ARG A 99 -2.22 -10.16 -3.21
N GLU A 100 -1.87 -11.11 -2.35
CA GLU A 100 -2.29 -11.16 -0.94
C GLU A 100 -1.63 -10.04 -0.13
N ARG A 101 -0.34 -9.76 -0.38
CA ARG A 101 0.36 -8.61 0.22
C ARG A 101 -0.27 -7.29 -0.20
N LEU A 102 -0.74 -7.19 -1.45
CA LEU A 102 -1.38 -5.97 -1.96
C LEU A 102 -2.73 -5.66 -1.31
N GLN A 103 -3.35 -6.59 -0.58
CA GLN A 103 -4.58 -6.30 0.17
C GLN A 103 -4.32 -5.58 1.50
N GLN A 104 -3.06 -5.49 1.93
CA GLN A 104 -2.65 -4.86 3.18
C GLN A 104 -2.52 -3.34 3.03
N ASP A 105 -2.37 -2.63 4.16
CA ASP A 105 -2.06 -1.20 4.22
C ASP A 105 -0.91 -0.82 3.28
N ALA A 106 -1.12 0.15 2.41
CA ALA A 106 -0.11 0.60 1.47
C ALA A 106 1.07 1.30 2.14
N SER A 107 0.89 1.97 3.28
CA SER A 107 1.94 2.80 3.89
C SER A 107 3.21 1.99 4.22
N PRO A 108 3.13 0.83 4.93
CA PRO A 108 4.28 -0.05 5.12
C PRO A 108 4.91 -0.57 3.82
N LEU A 109 4.10 -0.84 2.78
CA LEU A 109 4.60 -1.32 1.47
C LEU A 109 5.38 -0.23 0.72
N VAL A 110 4.93 1.02 0.83
CA VAL A 110 5.65 2.17 0.28
C VAL A 110 7.01 2.29 0.96
N VAL A 111 7.06 2.22 2.29
CA VAL A 111 8.32 2.23 3.05
C VAL A 111 9.23 1.05 2.67
N GLU A 112 8.68 -0.15 2.46
CA GLU A 112 9.41 -1.33 1.98
C GLU A 112 10.09 -1.05 0.63
N GLY A 113 9.35 -0.48 -0.32
CA GLY A 113 9.89 -0.09 -1.63
C GLY A 113 10.97 0.99 -1.55
N LEU A 114 10.77 2.01 -0.71
CA LEU A 114 11.76 3.07 -0.49
C LEU A 114 13.04 2.54 0.13
N ARG A 115 12.95 1.63 1.11
CA ARG A 115 14.10 0.96 1.72
C ARG A 115 14.87 0.08 0.73
N ALA A 116 14.14 -0.65 -0.11
CA ALA A 116 14.74 -1.52 -1.10
C ALA A 116 15.53 -0.72 -2.15
N ALA A 117 14.97 0.41 -2.61
CA ALA A 117 15.60 1.25 -3.62
C ALA A 117 16.69 2.15 -3.05
N PHE A 118 16.50 2.66 -1.83
CA PHE A 118 17.34 3.70 -1.22
C PHE A 118 17.73 3.34 0.22
N PRO A 119 18.49 2.26 0.43
CA PRO A 119 18.90 1.84 1.75
C PRO A 119 19.80 2.90 2.40
N CYS A 120 19.60 3.11 3.70
CA CYS A 120 20.55 3.88 4.48
C CYS A 120 21.87 3.11 4.59
N GLY A 121 22.98 3.78 4.26
CA GLY A 121 24.31 3.20 4.45
C GLY A 121 24.55 2.87 5.92
N ARG A 122 25.27 1.79 6.21
CA ARG A 122 25.81 1.53 7.54
C ARG A 122 26.95 2.52 7.78
N GLY A 123 26.65 3.69 8.32
CA GLY A 123 27.65 4.64 8.82
C GLY A 123 27.81 5.91 7.98
N THR A 124 26.98 6.90 8.28
CA THR A 124 27.46 8.26 8.54
C THR A 124 26.62 8.77 9.70
N SER A 125 27.12 8.54 10.92
CA SER A 125 26.59 9.22 12.11
C SER A 125 26.61 10.73 11.87
N PRO A 126 25.62 11.49 12.37
CA PRO A 126 25.61 12.93 12.27
C PRO A 126 26.58 13.50 13.30
N ASP A 127 27.89 13.36 13.07
CA ASP A 127 28.90 14.13 13.78
C ASP A 127 29.84 14.77 12.77
N GLY A 128 29.27 15.75 12.06
CA GLY A 128 30.01 16.78 11.35
C GLY A 128 30.07 18.04 12.21
N SER A 129 30.46 17.93 13.49
CA SER A 129 30.80 19.10 14.29
C SER A 129 32.10 19.69 13.74
N ALA A 130 31.97 20.77 12.97
CA ALA A 130 33.08 21.58 12.52
C ALA A 130 33.94 22.00 13.72
N ALA A 131 35.21 21.60 13.72
CA ALA A 131 36.18 22.12 14.68
C ALA A 131 36.34 23.64 14.45
N PRO A 132 36.33 24.48 15.51
CA PRO A 132 36.55 25.91 15.35
C PRO A 132 37.99 26.15 14.91
N GLY A 133 38.16 26.84 13.78
CA GLY A 133 39.46 27.24 13.25
C GLY A 133 40.23 28.08 14.27
N LYS A 134 41.49 27.71 14.51
CA LYS A 134 42.40 28.52 15.33
C LYS A 134 42.69 29.84 14.63
N ALA A 135 42.48 30.93 15.37
CA ALA A 135 42.91 32.26 15.01
C ALA A 135 44.42 32.30 14.73
N ARG A 136 44.81 33.06 13.71
CA ARG A 136 46.16 33.60 13.55
C ARG A 136 46.06 35.07 13.19
#